data_AF-A0A756I3G1-F1
#
_entry.id   AF-A0A756I3G1-F1
#
_cell.length_a   1.000
_cell.length_b   1.000
_cell.length_c   1.000
_cell.angle_alpha   90.00
_cell.angle_beta   90.00
_cell.angle_gamma   90.00
#
_symmetry.space_group_name_H-M   'P 1'
#
loop_
_entity.id
_entity.type
_entity.pdbx_description
1 polymer ?
#
loop_
_entity_poly.entity_id
_entity_poly.type
_entity_poly.pdbx_seq_one_letter_code
_entity_poly.pdbx_strand_id
1 'polypeptide(L)'
;MNQSDEESLKRDYCAGVMTLEEIGRKYGITESGVRKKAAIGKWVRKKVRKRGAKIAKNAPQNRTKNRTKKNTGKVSNGAGSEGAEDGAKTGAKIPDFLPETKPIRGSRYDPPINAFTTHNTASLKHGAYARRLLLSDDVTIDSLNTKLSDELFLVRAANMTAVTNIGKWIARIEDATPEEQKNLLEQIAAAEKGIMRNIARIESLERSLATLDIMAVTPAKIIADTEYRVAAREKVKAETQKLTAENQGVKTPLTEAIDELQSLNKGGRL
;
A
#
# COMPACT_ATOMS: atom_id res chain seq x y z
N MET A 1 28.91 23.14 32.70
CA MET A 1 29.48 23.94 31.60
C MET A 1 29.75 25.31 32.17
N ASN A 2 30.97 25.81 32.05
CA ASN A 2 31.36 27.07 32.68
C ASN A 2 30.74 28.24 31.90
N GLN A 3 30.48 29.38 32.54
CA GLN A 3 29.86 30.55 31.89
C GLN A 3 30.62 30.99 30.61
N SER A 4 31.95 30.85 30.61
CA SER A 4 32.82 31.11 29.46
C SER A 4 32.54 30.21 28.24
N ASP A 5 32.16 28.95 28.47
CA ASP A 5 31.89 27.99 27.39
C ASP A 5 30.53 28.26 26.73
N GLU A 6 29.56 28.76 27.50
CA GLU A 6 28.24 29.12 26.99
C GLU A 6 28.28 30.37 26.10
N GLU A 7 29.11 31.36 26.45
CA GLU A 7 29.34 32.52 25.59
C GLU A 7 30.03 32.15 24.29
N SER A 8 31.01 31.25 24.35
CA SER A 8 31.73 30.78 23.17
C SER A 8 30.80 29.99 22.24
N LEU A 9 29.97 29.11 22.80
CA LEU A 9 28.91 28.39 22.08
C LEU A 9 27.91 29.34 21.41
N LYS A 10 27.48 30.40 22.13
CA LYS A 10 26.59 31.45 21.59
C LYS A 10 27.23 32.17 20.40
N ARG A 11 28.51 32.54 20.50
CA ARG A 11 29.24 33.23 19.40
C ARG A 11 29.29 32.36 18.14
N ASP A 12 29.68 31.09 18.26
CA ASP A 12 29.78 30.17 17.13
C ASP A 12 28.40 29.87 16.50
N TYR A 13 27.38 29.71 17.34
CA TYR A 13 26.00 29.53 16.88
C TYR A 13 25.48 30.75 16.12
N CYS A 14 25.68 31.96 16.66
CA CYS A 14 25.24 33.20 16.03
C CYS A 14 26.00 33.52 14.74
N ALA A 15 27.29 33.19 14.67
CA ALA A 15 28.13 33.41 13.50
C ALA A 15 27.61 32.67 12.26
N GLY A 16 27.00 31.49 12.44
CA GLY A 16 26.35 30.74 11.37
C GLY A 16 27.31 30.17 10.31
N VAL A 17 28.62 30.16 10.59
CA VAL A 17 29.68 29.67 9.71
C VAL A 17 29.80 28.15 9.76
N MET A 18 29.75 27.56 10.96
CA MET A 18 29.83 26.11 11.20
C MET A 18 28.45 25.46 11.21
N THR A 19 28.36 24.18 10.88
CA THR A 19 27.13 23.39 11.02
C THR A 19 26.80 23.14 12.50
N LEU A 20 25.54 22.79 12.81
CA LEU A 20 25.14 22.53 14.20
C LEU A 20 25.85 21.29 14.78
N GLU A 21 26.15 20.31 13.93
CA GLU A 21 26.93 19.12 14.30
C GLU A 21 28.40 19.45 14.63
N GLU A 22 29.03 20.32 13.84
CA GLU A 22 30.40 20.81 14.09
C GLU A 22 30.49 21.58 15.41
N ILE A 23 29.48 22.44 15.68
CA ILE A 23 29.37 23.15 16.97
C ILE A 23 29.20 22.14 18.11
N GLY A 24 28.33 21.14 17.95
CA GLY A 24 28.14 20.10 18.95
C GLY A 24 29.44 19.36 19.29
N ARG A 25 30.19 18.94 18.26
CA ARG A 25 31.50 18.28 18.43
C ARG A 25 32.52 19.14 19.16
N LYS A 26 32.57 20.45 18.87
CA LYS A 26 33.51 21.39 19.50
C LYS A 26 33.25 21.58 21.00
N TYR A 27 32.00 21.61 21.42
CA TYR A 27 31.61 21.85 22.81
C TYR A 27 31.22 20.59 23.58
N GLY A 28 31.35 19.40 22.99
CA GLY A 28 31.02 18.12 23.62
C GLY A 28 29.52 17.93 23.89
N ILE A 29 28.65 18.53 23.05
CA ILE A 29 27.19 18.49 23.21
C ILE A 29 26.57 17.94 21.93
N THR A 30 25.45 17.21 22.04
CA THR A 30 24.70 16.76 20.87
C THR A 30 24.09 17.95 20.10
N GLU A 31 23.84 17.79 18.80
CA GLU A 31 23.23 18.84 17.97
C GLU A 31 21.91 19.35 18.58
N SER A 32 21.08 18.43 19.09
CA SER A 32 19.84 18.74 19.80
C SER A 32 20.08 19.59 21.06
N GLY A 33 21.17 19.34 21.79
CA GLY A 33 21.55 20.15 22.94
C GLY A 33 21.93 21.58 22.55
N VAL A 34 22.60 21.78 21.41
CA VAL A 34 22.88 23.11 20.86
C VAL A 34 21.58 23.85 20.52
N ARG A 35 20.61 23.18 19.87
CA ARG A 35 19.30 23.78 19.55
C ARG A 35 18.50 24.14 20.81
N LYS A 36 18.49 23.27 21.83
CA LYS A 36 17.84 23.54 23.12
C LYS A 36 18.44 24.75 23.81
N LYS A 37 19.79 24.84 23.88
CA LYS A 37 20.47 26.00 24.46
C LYS A 37 20.19 27.29 23.67
N ALA A 38 20.15 27.22 22.35
CA ALA A 38 19.79 28.36 21.51
C ALA A 38 18.33 28.82 21.74
N ALA A 39 17.39 27.91 21.95
CA ALA A 39 16.00 28.23 22.25
C ALA A 39 15.85 28.88 23.64
N ILE A 40 16.52 28.32 24.67
CA ILE A 40 16.55 28.87 26.03
C ILE A 40 17.19 30.27 26.03
N GLY A 41 18.32 30.41 25.35
CA GLY A 41 19.08 31.66 25.26
C GLY A 41 18.54 32.68 24.25
N LYS A 42 17.48 32.35 23.50
CA LYS A 42 16.91 33.15 22.40
C LYS A 42 17.97 33.64 21.39
N TRP A 43 18.87 32.73 20.99
CA TRP A 43 19.97 33.06 20.07
C TRP A 43 19.50 33.05 18.61
N VAL A 44 20.00 34.01 17.82
CA VAL A 44 19.66 34.16 16.39
C VAL A 44 20.87 33.80 15.53
N ARG A 45 20.71 32.86 14.60
CA ARG A 45 21.78 32.39 13.72
C ARG A 45 21.81 33.15 12.41
N LYS A 46 22.96 33.74 12.06
CA LYS A 46 23.15 34.43 10.79
C LYS A 46 23.14 33.42 9.63
N LYS A 47 22.34 33.68 8.59
CA LYS A 47 22.37 32.87 7.35
C LYS A 47 23.60 33.24 6.51
N VAL A 48 24.70 32.51 6.68
CA VAL A 48 25.84 32.60 5.76
C VAL A 48 25.50 31.74 4.53
N ARG A 49 25.37 32.37 3.36
CA ARG A 49 25.16 31.65 2.09
C ARG A 49 26.44 30.89 1.77
N LYS A 50 26.40 29.55 1.73
CA LYS A 50 27.49 28.76 1.14
C LYS A 50 27.65 29.21 -0.33
N ARG A 51 28.82 29.76 -0.70
CA ARG A 51 29.22 29.91 -2.11
C ARG A 51 29.62 28.51 -2.59
N GLY A 52 28.75 27.88 -3.38
CA GLY A 52 29.01 26.62 -4.06
C GLY A 52 27.96 26.40 -5.16
N ALA A 53 28.41 26.59 -6.41
CA ALA A 53 27.78 26.30 -7.71
C ALA A 53 26.25 26.44 -7.86
N LYS A 54 25.81 27.53 -8.50
CA LYS A 54 24.49 27.62 -9.13
C LYS A 54 24.54 26.91 -10.49
N ILE A 55 23.68 25.93 -10.73
CA ILE A 55 23.13 25.68 -12.07
C ILE A 55 21.63 25.94 -11.95
N ALA A 56 21.15 26.90 -12.75
CA ALA A 56 19.88 27.57 -12.56
C ALA A 56 18.95 27.32 -13.76
N LYS A 57 17.71 26.89 -13.43
CA LYS A 57 16.43 27.14 -14.12
C LYS A 57 16.23 26.46 -15.49
N ASN A 58 15.09 25.82 -15.77
CA ASN A 58 13.74 26.41 -15.78
C ASN A 58 12.64 25.39 -15.43
N ALA A 59 11.65 25.84 -14.66
CA ALA A 59 10.35 25.18 -14.50
C ALA A 59 9.26 26.16 -14.99
N PRO A 60 8.29 25.74 -15.82
CA PRO A 60 7.13 26.56 -16.12
C PRO A 60 6.11 26.47 -14.97
N GLN A 61 5.65 27.63 -14.53
CA GLN A 61 4.50 27.77 -13.63
C GLN A 61 3.21 27.52 -14.40
N ASN A 62 2.42 26.52 -14.02
CA ASN A 62 1.00 26.50 -14.34
C ASN A 62 0.19 26.43 -13.05
N ARG A 63 -0.40 27.57 -12.70
CA ARG A 63 -1.48 27.73 -11.73
C ARG A 63 -2.76 27.22 -12.38
N THR A 64 -3.46 26.29 -11.73
CA THR A 64 -4.89 26.12 -11.98
C THR A 64 -5.64 25.83 -10.69
N LYS A 65 -6.70 26.62 -10.51
CA LYS A 65 -7.57 26.74 -9.35
C LYS A 65 -8.54 25.55 -9.27
N ASN A 66 -8.97 25.27 -8.04
CA ASN A 66 -10.09 24.43 -7.65
C ASN A 66 -11.28 24.45 -8.62
N ARG A 67 -11.89 23.27 -8.85
CA ARG A 67 -13.34 23.14 -8.99
C ARG A 67 -13.82 21.72 -8.70
N THR A 68 -14.59 21.60 -7.63
CA THR A 68 -15.54 20.53 -7.33
C THR A 68 -16.55 20.39 -8.47
N LYS A 69 -16.90 19.15 -8.86
CA LYS A 69 -18.29 18.80 -9.26
C LYS A 69 -18.51 17.27 -9.31
N LYS A 70 -19.56 16.90 -8.57
CA LYS A 70 -20.40 15.71 -8.56
C LYS A 70 -20.79 15.24 -9.98
N ASN A 71 -20.82 13.92 -10.23
CA ASN A 71 -21.61 13.35 -11.32
C ASN A 71 -22.36 12.09 -10.85
N THR A 72 -23.68 12.18 -10.94
CA THR A 72 -24.69 11.13 -10.91
C THR A 72 -24.77 10.43 -12.28
N GLY A 73 -25.12 9.15 -12.29
CA GLY A 73 -24.96 8.24 -13.43
C GLY A 73 -25.97 8.35 -14.56
N LYS A 74 -25.75 7.55 -15.63
CA LYS A 74 -26.74 6.72 -16.33
C LYS A 74 -26.06 5.85 -17.42
N VAL A 75 -26.63 4.67 -17.61
CA VAL A 75 -26.26 3.51 -18.43
C VAL A 75 -26.64 3.69 -19.92
N SER A 76 -25.90 3.06 -20.84
CA SER A 76 -26.48 2.40 -22.03
C SER A 76 -25.53 1.37 -22.66
N ASN A 77 -26.09 0.20 -22.97
CA ASN A 77 -25.51 -1.00 -23.58
C ASN A 77 -25.21 -0.84 -25.09
N GLY A 78 -24.44 -1.78 -25.67
CA GLY A 78 -24.67 -2.20 -27.06
C GLY A 78 -23.49 -2.79 -27.84
N ALA A 79 -23.43 -4.13 -27.88
CA ALA A 79 -23.13 -5.00 -29.03
C ALA A 79 -21.77 -4.94 -29.77
N GLY A 80 -21.24 -6.15 -30.05
CA GLY A 80 -19.94 -6.41 -30.66
C GLY A 80 -19.94 -6.55 -32.18
N SER A 81 -18.77 -6.90 -32.73
CA SER A 81 -18.61 -7.65 -33.98
C SER A 81 -17.19 -8.21 -34.10
N GLU A 82 -17.13 -9.44 -34.60
CA GLU A 82 -15.98 -10.29 -34.89
C GLU A 82 -15.08 -9.75 -36.02
N GLY A 83 -13.85 -10.28 -36.14
CA GLY A 83 -13.15 -10.34 -37.43
C GLY A 83 -11.63 -10.15 -37.42
N ALA A 84 -10.93 -11.29 -37.51
CA ALA A 84 -9.74 -11.59 -38.32
C ALA A 84 -8.52 -10.63 -38.44
N GLU A 85 -7.38 -11.25 -38.16
CA GLU A 85 -5.99 -11.03 -38.59
C GLU A 85 -5.72 -10.01 -39.72
N ASP A 86 -4.80 -9.06 -39.47
CA ASP A 86 -3.61 -8.89 -40.32
C ASP A 86 -2.57 -7.93 -39.71
N GLY A 87 -1.29 -8.26 -39.93
CA GLY A 87 -0.14 -7.60 -39.31
C GLY A 87 0.10 -6.16 -39.76
N ALA A 88 0.31 -5.25 -38.81
CA ALA A 88 0.87 -3.93 -39.07
C ALA A 88 1.90 -3.55 -38.01
N LYS A 89 3.16 -3.50 -38.47
CA LYS A 89 4.34 -3.01 -37.76
C LYS A 89 4.07 -1.62 -37.19
N THR A 90 4.09 -1.47 -35.88
CA THR A 90 4.25 -0.16 -35.23
C THR A 90 5.57 -0.15 -34.47
N GLY A 91 6.63 0.20 -35.20
CA GLY A 91 7.91 0.56 -34.61
C GLY A 91 7.76 1.86 -33.84
N ALA A 92 7.42 1.77 -32.55
CA ALA A 92 7.60 2.86 -31.62
C ALA A 92 9.11 3.07 -31.45
N LYS A 93 9.64 4.16 -32.02
CA LYS A 93 11.03 4.56 -31.81
C LYS A 93 11.26 4.76 -30.31
N ILE A 94 12.09 3.90 -29.73
CA ILE A 94 12.60 4.03 -28.38
C ILE A 94 13.42 5.33 -28.33
N PRO A 95 13.21 6.23 -27.36
CA PRO A 95 14.02 7.44 -27.22
C PRO A 95 15.50 7.10 -27.00
N ASP A 96 16.40 7.74 -27.75
CA ASP A 96 17.86 7.50 -27.77
C ASP A 96 18.60 7.74 -26.44
N PHE A 97 17.90 8.02 -25.33
CA PHE A 97 18.50 8.25 -24.01
C PHE A 97 18.48 7.02 -23.08
N LEU A 98 17.81 5.92 -23.48
CA LEU A 98 17.77 4.70 -22.67
C LEU A 98 19.05 3.87 -22.91
N PRO A 99 19.79 3.46 -21.86
CA PRO A 99 20.91 2.55 -22.05
C PRO A 99 20.39 1.23 -22.62
N GLU A 100 20.96 0.80 -23.76
CA GLU A 100 20.70 -0.51 -24.36
C GLU A 100 21.11 -1.62 -23.38
N THR A 101 20.20 -2.12 -22.56
CA THR A 101 20.46 -3.36 -21.80
C THR A 101 20.17 -4.53 -22.72
N LYS A 102 21.21 -5.01 -23.41
CA LYS A 102 21.12 -6.26 -24.20
C LYS A 102 20.71 -7.42 -23.28
N PRO A 103 19.78 -8.29 -23.69
CA PRO A 103 19.54 -9.54 -22.98
C PRO A 103 20.81 -10.41 -23.04
N ILE A 104 21.40 -10.70 -21.88
CA ILE A 104 22.60 -11.52 -21.76
C ILE A 104 22.19 -12.99 -21.95
N ARG A 105 22.27 -13.48 -23.19
CA ARG A 105 22.26 -14.92 -23.45
C ARG A 105 23.68 -15.44 -23.26
N GLY A 106 24.02 -15.80 -22.01
CA GLY A 106 25.27 -16.49 -21.70
C GLY A 106 25.30 -17.90 -22.29
N SER A 107 26.50 -18.48 -22.44
CA SER A 107 26.68 -19.89 -22.79
C SER A 107 26.02 -20.80 -21.73
N ARG A 108 25.59 -22.01 -22.12
CA ARG A 108 24.88 -22.92 -21.18
C ARG A 108 25.77 -23.47 -20.06
N TYR A 109 27.09 -23.27 -20.13
CA TYR A 109 28.06 -23.89 -19.24
C TYR A 109 28.90 -22.88 -18.44
N ASP A 110 28.76 -21.57 -18.70
CA ASP A 110 29.43 -20.54 -17.92
C ASP A 110 28.48 -19.95 -16.87
N PRO A 111 28.97 -19.68 -15.64
CA PRO A 111 28.16 -19.00 -14.62
C PRO A 111 27.75 -17.61 -15.12
N PRO A 112 26.55 -17.13 -14.74
CA PRO A 112 26.05 -15.85 -15.23
C PRO A 112 27.02 -14.71 -14.88
N ILE A 113 27.48 -14.00 -15.90
CA ILE A 113 28.51 -12.95 -15.83
C ILE A 113 28.05 -11.76 -14.94
N ASN A 114 26.76 -11.69 -14.60
CA ASN A 114 26.19 -10.80 -13.58
C ASN A 114 25.18 -11.56 -12.70
N ALA A 115 25.65 -12.49 -11.87
CA ALA A 115 24.81 -13.06 -10.83
C ALA A 115 24.37 -11.95 -9.85
N PHE A 116 23.07 -11.86 -9.55
CA PHE A 116 22.60 -11.00 -8.46
C PHE A 116 23.33 -11.40 -7.17
N THR A 117 23.87 -10.43 -6.44
CA THR A 117 24.49 -10.69 -5.12
C THR A 117 23.51 -11.43 -4.24
N THR A 118 23.97 -12.45 -3.52
CA THR A 118 23.18 -13.44 -2.75
C THR A 118 22.25 -12.87 -1.68
N HIS A 119 22.18 -11.54 -1.50
CA HIS A 119 21.34 -10.86 -0.51
C HIS A 119 20.43 -9.75 -1.12
N ASN A 120 20.25 -9.72 -2.45
CA ASN A 120 19.29 -8.79 -3.07
C ASN A 120 17.85 -9.35 -3.05
N THR A 121 17.33 -9.58 -1.84
CA THR A 121 15.93 -9.95 -1.55
C THR A 121 15.04 -8.73 -1.29
N ALA A 122 15.52 -7.53 -1.60
CA ALA A 122 14.82 -6.31 -1.27
C ALA A 122 13.71 -6.02 -2.31
N SER A 123 12.49 -6.48 -2.05
CA SER A 123 11.31 -5.84 -2.65
C SER A 123 11.08 -4.46 -2.00
N LEU A 124 12.04 -3.52 -2.15
CA LEU A 124 11.89 -2.15 -1.66
C LEU A 124 11.02 -1.33 -2.61
N LYS A 125 9.75 -1.72 -2.75
CA LYS A 125 8.75 -0.97 -3.54
C LYS A 125 7.83 -0.09 -2.69
N HIS A 126 8.21 0.24 -1.45
CA HIS A 126 7.40 1.11 -0.58
C HIS A 126 8.12 2.40 -0.10
N GLY A 127 9.45 2.52 -0.29
CA GLY A 127 10.22 3.68 0.18
C GLY A 127 10.36 4.86 -0.80
N ALA A 128 9.79 4.78 -2.00
CA ALA A 128 10.03 5.78 -3.05
C ALA A 128 9.47 7.18 -2.70
N TYR A 129 8.27 7.24 -2.10
CA TYR A 129 7.65 8.51 -1.72
C TYR A 129 8.27 9.09 -0.45
N ALA A 130 8.56 8.27 0.57
CA ALA A 130 9.21 8.71 1.81
C ALA A 130 10.55 9.42 1.54
N ARG A 131 11.37 8.86 0.64
CA ARG A 131 12.65 9.46 0.21
C ARG A 131 12.51 10.80 -0.52
N ARG A 132 11.38 11.04 -1.20
CA ARG A 132 11.10 12.28 -1.94
C ARG A 132 10.47 13.35 -1.07
N LEU A 133 9.69 12.93 -0.07
CA LEU A 133 9.00 13.81 0.86
C LEU A 133 9.85 14.15 2.10
N LEU A 134 11.04 13.57 2.23
CA LEU A 134 11.98 13.81 3.34
C LEU A 134 11.32 13.60 4.71
N LEU A 135 10.48 12.55 4.82
CA LEU A 135 9.89 12.17 6.11
C LEU A 135 11.01 11.75 7.07
N SER A 136 10.87 12.07 8.35
CA SER A 136 11.78 11.56 9.37
C SER A 136 11.62 10.05 9.51
N ASP A 137 12.71 9.38 9.91
CA ASP A 137 12.72 7.93 10.14
C ASP A 137 11.64 7.53 11.15
N ASP A 138 11.42 8.33 12.19
CA ASP A 138 10.35 8.13 13.19
C ASP A 138 8.96 8.00 12.54
N VAL A 139 8.59 8.92 11.63
CA VAL A 139 7.28 8.88 10.96
C VAL A 139 7.14 7.65 10.08
N THR A 140 8.24 7.23 9.44
CA THR A 140 8.22 6.03 8.60
C THR A 140 8.05 4.75 9.43
N ILE A 141 8.73 4.65 10.58
CA ILE A 141 8.64 3.52 11.50
C ILE A 141 7.23 3.46 12.09
N ASP A 142 6.70 4.58 12.59
CA ASP A 142 5.35 4.63 13.16
C ASP A 142 4.28 4.23 12.14
N SER A 143 4.40 4.68 10.89
CA SER A 143 3.45 4.34 9.83
C SER A 143 3.37 2.84 9.50
N LEU A 144 4.43 2.08 9.75
CA LEU A 144 4.42 0.63 9.57
C LEU A 144 3.67 -0.07 10.71
N ASN A 145 3.60 0.58 11.87
CA ASN A 145 2.98 0.05 13.08
C ASN A 145 1.51 0.47 13.24
N THR A 146 1.03 1.47 12.48
CA THR A 146 -0.37 1.88 12.52
C THR A 146 -1.28 0.82 11.94
N LYS A 147 -2.29 0.40 12.71
CA LYS A 147 -3.28 -0.61 12.28
C LYS A 147 -4.66 0.01 12.05
N LEU A 148 -5.48 -0.66 11.23
CA LEU A 148 -6.89 -0.31 11.03
C LEU A 148 -7.71 -0.32 12.33
N SER A 149 -7.36 -1.19 13.29
CA SER A 149 -7.96 -1.20 14.64
C SER A 149 -7.73 0.10 15.39
N ASP A 150 -6.55 0.69 15.23
CA ASP A 150 -6.13 1.89 15.96
C ASP A 150 -6.83 3.11 15.36
N GLU A 151 -6.98 3.15 14.03
CA GLU A 151 -7.83 4.14 13.34
C GLU A 151 -9.28 4.06 13.81
N LEU A 152 -9.84 2.85 13.89
CA LEU A 152 -11.21 2.64 14.37
C LEU A 152 -11.39 3.14 15.80
N PHE A 153 -10.43 2.84 16.68
CA PHE A 153 -10.42 3.36 18.05
C PHE A 153 -10.40 4.89 18.07
N LEU A 154 -9.51 5.51 17.30
CA LEU A 154 -9.37 6.96 17.25
C LEU A 154 -10.65 7.64 16.76
N VAL A 155 -11.28 7.11 15.69
CA VAL A 155 -12.53 7.69 15.16
C VAL A 155 -13.68 7.52 16.14
N ARG A 156 -13.79 6.37 16.84
CA ARG A 156 -14.79 6.17 17.92
C ARG A 156 -14.57 7.16 19.06
N ALA A 157 -13.33 7.32 19.52
CA ALA A 157 -12.98 8.27 20.56
C ALA A 157 -13.29 9.73 20.15
N ALA A 158 -12.99 10.10 18.90
CA ALA A 158 -13.33 11.41 18.34
C ALA A 158 -14.85 11.62 18.28
N ASN A 159 -15.61 10.59 17.91
CA ASN A 159 -17.06 10.62 17.88
C ASN A 159 -17.65 10.86 19.28
N MET A 160 -17.17 10.10 20.28
CA MET A 160 -17.59 10.28 21.67
C MET A 160 -17.22 11.67 22.20
N THR A 161 -16.03 12.16 21.88
CA THR A 161 -15.60 13.51 22.26
C THR A 161 -16.54 14.57 21.65
N ALA A 162 -16.92 14.44 20.38
CA ALA A 162 -17.87 15.33 19.74
C ALA A 162 -19.24 15.32 20.43
N VAL A 163 -19.77 14.13 20.76
CA VAL A 163 -21.04 13.99 21.51
C VAL A 163 -20.97 14.69 22.86
N THR A 164 -19.89 14.49 23.63
CA THR A 164 -19.74 15.16 24.93
C THR A 164 -19.64 16.68 24.81
N ASN A 165 -18.99 17.18 23.75
CA ASN A 165 -18.87 18.61 23.51
C ASN A 165 -20.19 19.23 23.10
N ILE A 166 -20.99 18.54 22.27
CA ILE A 166 -22.36 18.97 21.95
C ILE A 166 -23.19 19.12 23.23
N GLY A 167 -23.18 18.12 24.12
CA GLY A 167 -23.89 18.23 25.40
C GLY A 167 -23.45 19.43 26.25
N LYS A 168 -22.14 19.70 26.31
CA LYS A 168 -21.60 20.88 27.00
C LYS A 168 -22.02 22.20 26.36
N TRP A 169 -22.05 22.28 25.03
CA TRP A 169 -22.48 23.48 24.32
C TRP A 169 -23.98 23.71 24.47
N ILE A 170 -24.80 22.65 24.43
CA ILE A 170 -26.24 22.73 24.69
C ILE A 170 -26.50 23.29 26.09
N ALA A 171 -25.81 22.78 27.12
CA ALA A 171 -25.97 23.28 28.49
C ALA A 171 -25.56 24.76 28.64
N ARG A 172 -24.60 25.24 27.84
CA ARG A 172 -24.14 26.64 27.87
C ARG A 172 -25.08 27.61 27.14
N ILE A 173 -26.01 27.12 26.33
CA ILE A 173 -26.91 27.99 25.55
C ILE A 173 -27.83 28.80 26.48
N GLU A 174 -28.27 28.23 27.60
CA GLU A 174 -29.22 28.87 28.52
C GLU A 174 -28.66 30.14 29.16
N ASP A 175 -27.35 30.15 29.47
CA ASP A 175 -26.66 31.27 30.11
C ASP A 175 -25.94 32.21 29.12
N ALA A 176 -25.95 31.88 27.83
CA ALA A 176 -25.17 32.58 26.82
C ALA A 176 -25.85 33.87 26.32
N THR A 177 -25.03 34.85 25.95
CA THR A 177 -25.52 36.01 25.20
C THR A 177 -26.04 35.59 23.81
N PRO A 178 -26.92 36.36 23.15
CA PRO A 178 -27.49 35.99 21.85
C PRO A 178 -26.43 35.82 20.74
N GLU A 179 -25.28 36.48 20.84
CA GLU A 179 -24.16 36.31 19.90
C GLU A 179 -23.42 34.99 20.15
N GLU A 180 -23.14 34.67 21.41
CA GLU A 180 -22.52 33.41 21.82
C GLU A 180 -23.42 32.22 21.51
N GLN A 181 -24.74 32.36 21.70
CA GLN A 181 -25.72 31.33 21.36
C GLN A 181 -25.65 30.96 19.87
N LYS A 182 -25.52 31.93 18.96
CA LYS A 182 -25.37 31.65 17.53
C LYS A 182 -24.09 30.88 17.24
N ASN A 183 -22.97 31.25 17.86
CA ASN A 183 -21.70 30.55 17.70
C ASN A 183 -21.77 29.10 18.25
N LEU A 184 -22.39 28.91 19.42
CA LEU A 184 -22.60 27.57 20.00
C LEU A 184 -23.46 26.69 19.09
N LEU A 185 -24.54 27.22 18.53
CA LEU A 185 -25.37 26.49 17.57
C LEU A 185 -24.61 26.11 16.29
N GLU A 186 -23.74 26.99 15.80
CA GLU A 186 -22.87 26.67 14.65
C GLU A 186 -21.86 25.56 14.98
N GLN A 187 -21.24 25.61 16.17
CA GLN A 187 -20.34 24.56 16.65
C GLN A 187 -21.04 23.21 16.81
N ILE A 188 -22.27 23.21 17.35
CA ILE A 188 -23.11 22.02 17.47
C ILE A 188 -23.40 21.44 16.08
N ALA A 189 -23.89 22.25 15.14
CA ALA A 189 -24.20 21.80 13.79
C ALA A 189 -22.95 21.26 13.06
N ALA A 190 -21.79 21.89 13.25
CA ALA A 190 -20.53 21.42 12.71
C ALA A 190 -20.10 20.07 13.31
N ALA A 191 -20.28 19.89 14.63
CA ALA A 191 -19.98 18.64 15.32
C ALA A 191 -20.94 17.51 14.94
N GLU A 192 -22.25 17.77 14.83
CA GLU A 192 -23.23 16.79 14.34
C GLU A 192 -22.87 16.30 12.92
N LYS A 193 -22.50 17.23 12.04
CA LYS A 193 -21.99 16.87 10.70
C LYS A 193 -20.68 16.07 10.77
N GLY A 194 -19.82 16.36 11.75
CA GLY A 194 -18.63 15.57 12.07
C GLY A 194 -18.98 14.14 12.47
N ILE A 195 -19.93 13.98 13.39
CA ILE A 195 -20.44 12.69 13.88
C ILE A 195 -20.97 11.84 12.73
N MET A 196 -21.79 12.40 11.84
CA MET A 196 -22.33 11.66 10.70
C MET A 196 -21.22 11.11 9.77
N ARG A 197 -20.13 11.87 9.56
CA ARG A 197 -18.97 11.39 8.79
C ARG A 197 -18.19 10.32 9.55
N ASN A 198 -18.02 10.50 10.85
CA ASN A 198 -17.33 9.53 11.71
C ASN A 198 -18.08 8.21 11.76
N ILE A 199 -19.41 8.22 11.86
CA ILE A 199 -20.26 7.01 11.80
C ILE A 199 -20.03 6.27 10.49
N ALA A 200 -20.10 6.95 9.34
CA ALA A 200 -19.83 6.33 8.05
C ALA A 200 -18.40 5.75 7.95
N ARG A 201 -17.40 6.43 8.53
CA ARG A 201 -16.02 5.93 8.58
C ARG A 201 -15.88 4.72 9.51
N ILE A 202 -16.53 4.72 10.67
CA ILE A 202 -16.57 3.58 11.61
C ILE A 202 -17.14 2.36 10.91
N GLU A 203 -18.30 2.49 10.27
CA GLU A 203 -18.91 1.39 9.54
C GLU A 203 -18.01 0.87 8.40
N SER A 204 -17.35 1.79 7.67
CA SER A 204 -16.42 1.42 6.60
C SER A 204 -15.20 0.65 7.13
N LEU A 205 -14.64 1.07 8.27
CA LEU A 205 -13.51 0.41 8.92
C LEU A 205 -13.91 -0.95 9.47
N GLU A 206 -15.07 -1.06 10.12
CA GLU A 206 -15.59 -2.34 10.62
C GLU A 206 -15.83 -3.35 9.51
N ARG A 207 -16.43 -2.93 8.38
CA ARG A 207 -16.59 -3.79 7.20
C ARG A 207 -15.25 -4.28 6.64
N SER A 208 -14.25 -3.39 6.63
CA SER A 208 -12.91 -3.73 6.15
C SER A 208 -12.21 -4.73 7.08
N LEU A 209 -12.29 -4.52 8.40
CA LEU A 209 -11.76 -5.45 9.39
C LEU A 209 -12.43 -6.82 9.29
N ALA A 210 -13.76 -6.87 9.22
CA ALA A 210 -14.50 -8.13 9.06
C ALA A 210 -14.10 -8.87 7.78
N THR A 211 -13.85 -8.14 6.69
CA THR A 211 -13.37 -8.73 5.43
C THR A 211 -11.98 -9.31 5.59
N LEU A 212 -11.06 -8.62 6.28
CA LEU A 212 -9.72 -9.12 6.57
C LEU A 212 -9.74 -10.37 7.44
N ASP A 213 -10.62 -10.42 8.45
CA ASP A 213 -10.78 -11.59 9.31
C ASP A 213 -11.25 -12.81 8.50
N ILE A 214 -12.21 -12.62 7.57
CA ILE A 214 -12.64 -13.67 6.64
C ILE A 214 -11.47 -14.10 5.75
N MET A 215 -10.74 -13.14 5.18
CA MET A 215 -9.59 -13.42 4.31
C MET A 215 -8.46 -14.14 5.04
N ALA A 216 -8.30 -13.94 6.34
CA ALA A 216 -7.30 -14.65 7.14
C ALA A 216 -7.62 -16.15 7.29
N VAL A 217 -8.90 -16.51 7.42
CA VAL A 217 -9.33 -17.90 7.62
C VAL A 217 -9.55 -18.66 6.30
N THR A 218 -9.93 -17.93 5.24
CA THR A 218 -10.30 -18.52 3.94
C THR A 218 -9.23 -19.43 3.32
N PRO A 219 -7.91 -19.11 3.34
CA PRO A 219 -6.88 -19.97 2.77
C PRO A 219 -6.82 -21.35 3.42
N ALA A 220 -6.88 -21.42 4.76
CA ALA A 220 -6.85 -22.69 5.48
C ALA A 220 -8.05 -23.57 5.12
N LYS A 221 -9.24 -22.95 5.00
CA LYS A 221 -10.43 -23.64 4.53
C LYS A 221 -10.27 -24.18 3.10
N ILE A 222 -9.75 -23.36 2.17
CA ILE A 222 -9.52 -23.78 0.79
C ILE A 222 -8.57 -24.99 0.75
N ILE A 223 -7.47 -24.96 1.52
CA ILE A 223 -6.51 -26.06 1.58
C ILE A 223 -7.20 -27.34 2.07
N ALA A 224 -7.90 -27.29 3.20
CA ALA A 224 -8.61 -28.45 3.73
C ALA A 224 -9.68 -29.00 2.76
N ASP A 225 -10.46 -28.12 2.13
CA ASP A 225 -11.46 -28.50 1.13
C ASP A 225 -10.79 -29.13 -0.11
N THR A 226 -9.62 -28.65 -0.52
CA THR A 226 -8.86 -29.24 -1.63
C THR A 226 -8.30 -30.61 -1.30
N GLU A 227 -7.73 -30.79 -0.11
CA GLU A 227 -7.20 -32.08 0.36
C GLU A 227 -8.32 -33.13 0.47
N TYR A 228 -9.47 -32.74 1.03
CA TYR A 228 -10.65 -33.61 1.08
C TYR A 228 -11.09 -34.08 -0.31
N ARG A 229 -11.15 -33.16 -1.29
CA ARG A 229 -11.52 -33.49 -2.68
C ARG A 229 -10.51 -34.41 -3.36
N VAL A 230 -9.21 -34.22 -3.09
CA VAL A 230 -8.15 -35.11 -3.60
C VAL A 230 -8.31 -36.51 -3.02
N ALA A 231 -8.46 -36.64 -1.69
CA ALA A 231 -8.66 -37.94 -1.04
C ALA A 231 -9.93 -38.64 -1.53
N ALA A 232 -11.04 -37.91 -1.70
CA ALA A 232 -12.26 -38.45 -2.26
C ALA A 232 -12.07 -38.95 -3.70
N ARG A 233 -11.32 -38.20 -4.53
CA ARG A 233 -10.98 -38.61 -5.90
C ARG A 233 -10.12 -39.88 -5.91
N GLU A 234 -9.12 -39.96 -5.03
CA GLU A 234 -8.25 -41.13 -4.91
C GLU A 234 -9.02 -42.37 -4.47
N LYS A 235 -9.96 -42.23 -3.52
CA LYS A 235 -10.85 -43.31 -3.11
C LYS A 235 -11.69 -43.83 -4.29
N VAL A 236 -12.36 -42.92 -5.01
CA VAL A 236 -13.17 -43.30 -6.19
C VAL A 236 -12.29 -43.96 -7.26
N LYS A 237 -11.07 -43.46 -7.47
CA LYS A 237 -10.12 -44.07 -8.40
C LYS A 237 -9.69 -45.48 -7.97
N ALA A 238 -9.48 -45.71 -6.68
CA ALA A 238 -9.14 -47.03 -6.16
C ALA A 238 -10.32 -48.01 -6.29
N GLU A 239 -11.55 -47.54 -6.02
CA GLU A 239 -12.78 -48.33 -6.21
C GLU A 239 -13.00 -48.70 -7.69
N THR A 240 -12.82 -47.76 -8.61
CA THR A 240 -12.93 -48.06 -10.05
C THR A 240 -11.84 -49.03 -10.50
N GLN A 241 -10.60 -48.87 -10.04
CA GLN A 241 -9.52 -49.83 -10.31
C GLN A 241 -9.86 -51.23 -9.81
N LYS A 242 -10.36 -51.34 -8.58
CA LYS A 242 -10.82 -52.61 -8.00
C LYS A 242 -11.93 -53.24 -8.84
N LEU A 243 -12.96 -52.47 -9.20
CA LEU A 243 -14.05 -52.95 -10.07
C LEU A 243 -13.56 -53.37 -11.45
N THR A 244 -12.62 -52.65 -12.05
CA THR A 244 -12.05 -53.06 -13.35
C THR A 244 -11.25 -54.35 -13.24
N ALA A 245 -10.50 -54.56 -12.14
CA ALA A 245 -9.77 -55.80 -11.90
C ALA A 245 -10.71 -56.97 -11.62
N GLU A 246 -11.77 -56.78 -10.84
CA GLU A 246 -12.79 -57.81 -10.57
C GLU A 246 -13.58 -58.18 -11.85
N ASN A 247 -13.82 -57.23 -12.74
CA ASN A 247 -14.51 -57.47 -14.01
C ASN A 247 -13.56 -57.95 -15.14
N GLN A 248 -12.24 -58.06 -14.91
CA GLN A 248 -11.32 -58.62 -15.90
C GLN A 248 -11.63 -60.11 -16.11
N GLY A 249 -12.20 -60.43 -17.27
CA GLY A 249 -12.57 -61.80 -17.65
C GLY A 249 -14.05 -62.14 -17.50
N VAL A 250 -14.87 -61.21 -16.97
CA VAL A 250 -16.34 -61.39 -16.96
C VAL A 250 -16.85 -61.18 -18.38
N LYS A 251 -17.35 -62.25 -19.01
CA LYS A 251 -18.08 -62.15 -20.29
C LYS A 251 -19.40 -61.44 -20.03
N THR A 252 -19.46 -60.17 -20.40
CA THR A 252 -20.71 -59.42 -20.47
C THR A 252 -21.40 -59.71 -21.81
N PRO A 253 -22.74 -59.63 -21.89
CA PRO A 253 -23.47 -59.80 -23.15
C PRO A 253 -22.98 -58.82 -24.24
N LEU A 254 -22.48 -57.65 -23.83
CA LEU A 254 -21.88 -56.67 -24.74
C LEU A 254 -20.54 -57.17 -25.31
N THR A 255 -19.65 -57.73 -24.49
CA THR A 255 -18.40 -58.34 -24.96
C THR A 255 -18.67 -59.52 -25.90
N GLU A 256 -19.68 -60.35 -25.60
CA GLU A 256 -20.08 -61.45 -26.48
C GLU A 256 -20.60 -60.94 -27.83
N ALA A 257 -21.47 -59.92 -27.83
CA ALA A 257 -21.94 -59.30 -29.06
C ALA A 257 -20.80 -58.64 -29.89
N ILE A 258 -19.80 -58.05 -29.23
CA ILE A 258 -18.63 -57.48 -29.90
C ILE A 258 -17.74 -58.58 -30.48
N ASP A 259 -17.51 -59.67 -29.75
CA ASP A 259 -16.73 -60.82 -30.22
C ASP A 259 -17.42 -61.50 -31.42
N GLU A 260 -18.75 -61.64 -31.39
CA GLU A 260 -19.56 -62.13 -32.51
C GLU A 260 -19.39 -61.24 -33.75
N LEU A 261 -19.55 -59.91 -33.61
CA LEU A 261 -19.36 -58.96 -34.72
C LEU A 261 -17.93 -58.97 -35.27
N GLN A 262 -16.91 -59.08 -34.41
CA GLN A 262 -15.52 -59.18 -34.83
C GLN A 262 -15.22 -60.52 -35.52
N SER A 263 -15.85 -61.61 -35.10
CA SER A 263 -15.72 -62.92 -35.76
C SER A 263 -16.34 -62.91 -37.16
N LEU A 264 -17.47 -62.22 -37.34
CA LEU A 264 -18.12 -62.03 -38.64
C LEU A 264 -17.28 -61.16 -39.58
N ASN A 265 -16.52 -60.20 -39.06
CA ASN A 265 -15.67 -59.31 -39.86
C ASN A 265 -14.32 -59.94 -40.27
N LYS A 266 -13.86 -61.01 -39.58
CA LYS A 266 -12.63 -61.75 -39.94
C LYS A 266 -12.77 -62.63 -41.18
N GLY A 267 -13.97 -62.77 -41.75
CA GLY A 267 -14.22 -63.44 -43.02
C GLY A 267 -14.02 -62.55 -44.26
N GLY A 268 -13.75 -61.25 -44.10
CA GLY A 268 -13.60 -60.30 -45.20
C GLY A 268 -12.14 -59.95 -45.51
N ARG A 269 -11.41 -60.86 -46.17
CA ARG A 269 -10.15 -60.53 -46.83
C ARG A 269 -10.14 -61.17 -48.23
N LEU A 270 -10.38 -60.32 -49.24
CA LEU A 270 -10.38 -60.51 -50.70
C LEU A 270 -11.05 -61.78 -51.24
#